data_AF-A0A7V7AAF6-F1
#
_entry.id   AF-A0A7V7AAF6-F1
#
_cell.length_a   1.000
_cell.length_b   1.000
_cell.length_c   1.000
_cell.angle_alpha   90.00
_cell.angle_beta   90.00
_cell.angle_gamma   90.00
#
_symmetry.space_group_name_H-M   'P 1'
#
loop_
_entity.id
_entity.type
_entity.pdbx_description
1 polymer ?
#
loop_
_entity_poly.entity_id
_entity_poly.type
_entity_poly.pdbx_seq_one_letter_code
_entity_poly.pdbx_strand_id
1 'polypeptide(L)'
;MKKLLIVTLFITVALVYMKSINESIVIIPENSLRFRLIANSPSLEDTVIKNEVKVKIEKDIATLLKESNSINESRKILSNNLNIIEDKVEDALKDYNLDFEVNFGENYFPRKEYKGVVYEEGLYESLVITLGNGKGENWWCVLFPPLCFLESSDDTSDVEYQFFISSIINHFK
;
A
#
# COMPACT_ATOMS: atom_id res chain seq x y z
N MET A 1 1.12 -11.76 -55.90
CA MET A 1 0.34 -12.53 -54.90
C MET A 1 1.18 -12.90 -53.67
N LYS A 2 2.28 -13.67 -53.79
CA LYS A 2 3.13 -14.07 -52.63
C LYS A 2 3.71 -12.89 -51.83
N LYS A 3 4.19 -11.83 -52.51
CA LYS A 3 4.69 -10.60 -51.84
C LYS A 3 3.60 -9.85 -51.06
N LEU A 4 2.35 -9.90 -51.54
CA LEU A 4 1.21 -9.26 -50.87
C LEU A 4 0.81 -10.00 -49.60
N LEU A 5 0.86 -11.35 -49.63
CA LEU A 5 0.60 -12.22 -48.47
C LEU A 5 1.63 -12.05 -47.34
N ILE A 6 2.91 -11.88 -47.69
CA ILE A 6 3.98 -11.66 -46.71
C ILE A 6 3.81 -10.29 -46.02
N VAL A 7 3.44 -9.26 -46.78
CA VAL A 7 3.19 -7.91 -46.22
C VAL A 7 1.98 -7.93 -45.28
N THR A 8 0.89 -8.60 -45.67
CA THR A 8 -0.28 -8.72 -44.78
C THR A 8 0.05 -9.48 -43.50
N LEU A 9 0.86 -10.55 -43.58
CA LEU A 9 1.27 -11.31 -42.39
C LEU A 9 2.15 -10.49 -41.45
N PHE A 10 3.08 -9.70 -42.00
CA PHE A 10 3.91 -8.78 -41.21
C PHE A 10 3.06 -7.70 -40.53
N ILE A 11 2.06 -7.14 -41.21
CA ILE A 11 1.16 -6.15 -40.64
C ILE A 11 0.32 -6.76 -39.52
N THR A 12 -0.22 -7.97 -39.70
CA THR A 12 -0.99 -8.63 -38.63
C THR A 12 -0.11 -8.97 -37.42
N VAL A 13 1.12 -9.43 -37.64
CA VAL A 13 2.07 -9.70 -36.54
C VAL A 13 2.44 -8.41 -35.83
N ALA A 14 2.71 -7.33 -36.56
CA ALA A 14 2.99 -6.01 -35.98
C ALA A 14 1.80 -5.46 -35.19
N LEU A 15 0.57 -5.62 -35.68
CA LEU A 15 -0.65 -5.20 -34.97
C LEU A 15 -0.89 -6.03 -33.69
N VAL A 16 -0.62 -7.34 -33.73
CA VAL A 16 -0.68 -8.21 -32.54
C VAL A 16 0.41 -7.81 -31.53
N TYR A 17 1.61 -7.49 -32.01
CA TYR A 17 2.72 -7.02 -31.16
C TYR A 17 2.40 -5.67 -30.52
N MET A 18 1.86 -4.72 -31.28
CA MET A 18 1.43 -3.42 -30.76
C MET A 18 0.32 -3.55 -29.70
N LYS A 19 -0.63 -4.49 -29.88
CA LYS A 19 -1.66 -4.77 -28.88
C LYS A 19 -1.08 -5.39 -27.59
N SER A 20 0.06 -6.06 -27.69
CA SER A 20 0.76 -6.67 -26.54
C SER A 20 1.50 -5.67 -25.66
N ILE A 21 1.68 -4.41 -26.08
CA ILE A 21 2.43 -3.37 -25.33
C ILE A 21 1.49 -2.41 -24.60
N ASN A 22 0.21 -2.74 -24.44
CA ASN A 22 -0.62 -2.04 -23.44
C ASN A 22 -0.33 -2.65 -22.07
N GLU A 23 0.71 -2.16 -21.39
CA GLU A 23 0.81 -2.33 -19.95
C GLU A 23 -0.44 -1.70 -19.33
N SER A 24 -1.31 -2.53 -18.76
CA SER A 24 -2.47 -2.06 -18.04
C SER A 24 -2.01 -1.45 -16.73
N ILE A 25 -1.89 -0.12 -16.69
CA ILE A 25 -1.60 0.62 -15.46
C ILE A 25 -2.75 0.38 -14.48
N VAL A 26 -2.44 -0.19 -13.32
CA VAL A 26 -3.42 -0.41 -12.25
C VAL A 26 -3.41 0.82 -11.34
N ILE A 27 -4.55 1.47 -11.17
CA ILE A 27 -4.68 2.65 -10.31
C ILE A 27 -5.44 2.26 -9.04
N ILE A 28 -4.90 2.63 -7.88
CA ILE A 28 -5.57 2.43 -6.61
C ILE A 28 -6.80 3.33 -6.51
N PRO A 29 -7.97 2.81 -6.10
CA PRO A 29 -9.18 3.61 -5.93
C PRO A 29 -8.98 4.79 -4.96
N GLU A 30 -9.61 5.92 -5.26
CA GLU A 30 -9.61 7.08 -4.35
C GLU A 30 -10.28 6.74 -3.02
N ASN A 31 -11.38 5.99 -3.07
CA ASN A 31 -12.09 5.48 -1.89
C ASN A 31 -11.30 4.33 -1.26
N SER A 32 -10.22 4.68 -0.57
CA SER A 32 -9.31 3.75 0.10
C SER A 32 -8.98 4.22 1.50
N LEU A 33 -8.76 3.25 2.39
CA LEU A 33 -8.26 3.48 3.74
C LEU A 33 -6.76 3.22 3.74
N ARG A 34 -5.93 4.18 4.14
CA ARG A 34 -4.46 4.06 4.08
C ARG A 34 -3.82 3.91 5.45
N PHE A 35 -2.61 3.38 5.48
CA PHE A 35 -1.76 3.35 6.66
C PHE A 35 -0.41 3.99 6.35
N ARG A 36 0.10 4.83 7.24
CA ARG A 36 1.44 5.43 7.15
C ARG A 36 2.17 5.32 8.49
N LEU A 37 3.45 4.97 8.42
CA LEU A 37 4.38 5.02 9.55
C LEU A 37 5.58 5.90 9.18
N ILE A 38 5.91 6.87 10.03
CA ILE A 38 6.96 7.86 9.80
C ILE A 38 8.04 7.71 10.87
N ALA A 39 9.30 7.55 10.47
CA ALA A 39 10.43 7.53 11.40
C ALA A 39 10.69 8.90 12.04
N ASN A 40 11.32 8.89 13.21
CA ASN A 40 11.69 10.09 13.95
C ASN A 40 12.70 10.98 13.19
N SER A 41 13.72 10.37 12.58
CA SER A 41 14.74 11.10 11.80
C SER A 41 15.25 10.23 10.64
N PRO A 42 16.05 10.78 9.71
CA PRO A 42 16.60 10.03 8.59
C PRO A 42 17.79 9.14 8.98
N SER A 43 18.05 8.94 10.28
CA SER A 43 19.12 8.07 10.75
C SER A 43 18.85 6.58 10.42
N LEU A 44 19.92 5.80 10.29
CA LEU A 44 19.80 4.34 10.12
C LEU A 44 19.14 3.70 11.34
N GLU A 45 19.45 4.20 12.55
CA GLU A 45 18.86 3.74 13.81
C GLU A 45 17.34 3.91 13.80
N ASP A 46 16.84 5.11 13.48
CA ASP A 46 15.40 5.37 13.41
C ASP A 46 14.72 4.59 12.28
N THR A 47 15.44 4.29 11.20
CA THR A 47 14.94 3.42 10.12
C THR A 47 14.76 1.98 10.61
N VAL A 48 15.69 1.46 11.40
CA VAL A 48 15.59 0.13 12.02
C VAL A 48 14.42 0.09 13.01
N ILE A 49 14.34 1.06 13.92
CA ILE A 49 13.24 1.16 14.90
C ILE A 49 11.89 1.20 14.18
N LYS A 50 11.74 2.06 13.16
CA LYS A 50 10.53 2.15 12.35
C LYS A 50 10.17 0.81 11.70
N ASN A 51 11.14 0.08 11.15
CA ASN A 51 10.88 -1.21 10.52
C ASN A 51 10.45 -2.29 11.52
N GLU A 52 10.99 -2.27 12.74
CA GLU A 52 10.54 -3.17 13.81
C GLU A 52 9.11 -2.85 14.26
N VAL A 53 8.81 -1.56 14.49
CA VAL A 53 7.45 -1.09 14.81
C VAL A 53 6.49 -1.47 13.69
N LYS A 54 6.88 -1.25 12.43
CA LYS A 54 6.09 -1.61 11.24
C LYS A 54 5.64 -3.06 11.30
N VAL A 55 6.57 -4.00 11.45
CA VAL A 55 6.26 -5.45 11.42
C VAL A 55 5.28 -5.83 12.54
N LYS A 56 5.45 -5.27 13.75
CA LYS A 56 4.55 -5.52 14.89
C LYS A 56 3.15 -4.96 14.62
N ILE A 57 3.08 -3.68 14.25
CA ILE A 57 1.82 -2.97 14.06
C ILE A 57 1.04 -3.46 12.84
N GLU A 58 1.71 -3.78 11.73
CA GLU A 58 1.06 -4.40 10.56
C GLU A 58 0.32 -5.68 10.95
N LYS A 59 0.95 -6.53 11.78
CA LYS A 59 0.35 -7.78 12.25
C LYS A 59 -0.86 -7.55 13.15
N ASP A 60 -0.77 -6.57 14.06
CA ASP A 60 -1.88 -6.22 14.93
C ASP A 60 -3.06 -5.63 14.13
N ILE A 61 -2.79 -4.73 13.19
CA ILE A 61 -3.83 -4.17 12.31
C ILE A 61 -4.45 -5.26 11.41
N ALA A 62 -3.63 -6.17 10.85
CA ALA A 62 -4.12 -7.30 10.08
C ALA A 62 -5.10 -8.16 10.88
N THR A 63 -4.78 -8.38 12.16
CA THR A 63 -5.62 -9.15 13.08
C THR A 63 -6.93 -8.41 13.38
N LEU A 64 -6.87 -7.11 13.63
CA LEU A 64 -8.06 -6.27 13.87
C LEU A 64 -9.00 -6.26 12.66
N LEU A 65 -8.44 -6.14 11.46
CA LEU A 65 -9.19 -6.00 10.21
C LEU A 65 -9.56 -7.34 9.55
N LYS A 66 -9.17 -8.48 10.14
CA LYS A 66 -9.31 -9.81 9.54
C LYS A 66 -10.73 -10.13 9.04
N GLU A 67 -11.75 -9.75 9.81
CA GLU A 67 -13.16 -10.03 9.52
C GLU A 67 -13.88 -8.86 8.83
N SER A 68 -13.14 -7.79 8.48
CA SER A 68 -13.72 -6.62 7.81
C SER A 68 -13.90 -6.88 6.33
N ASN A 69 -15.12 -6.66 5.82
CA ASN A 69 -15.47 -6.88 4.41
C ASN A 69 -15.79 -5.59 3.65
N SER A 70 -15.82 -4.44 4.33
CA SER A 70 -16.09 -3.15 3.71
C SER A 70 -15.25 -2.03 4.32
N ILE A 71 -15.05 -0.95 3.57
CA ILE A 71 -14.37 0.25 4.05
C ILE A 71 -15.05 0.85 5.30
N ASN A 72 -16.38 0.76 5.38
CA ASN A 72 -17.16 1.26 6.50
C ASN A 72 -16.93 0.42 7.78
N GLU A 73 -16.79 -0.89 7.63
CA GLU A 73 -16.42 -1.78 8.74
C GLU A 73 -14.97 -1.53 9.18
N SER A 74 -14.04 -1.45 8.23
CA SER A 74 -12.63 -1.15 8.52
C SER A 74 -12.49 0.17 9.27
N ARG A 75 -13.15 1.23 8.82
CA ARG A 75 -13.20 2.53 9.49
C ARG A 75 -13.68 2.39 10.93
N LYS A 76 -14.83 1.76 11.15
CA LYS A 76 -15.40 1.58 12.50
C LYS A 76 -14.48 0.77 13.41
N ILE A 77 -13.86 -0.29 12.88
CA ILE A 77 -12.92 -1.12 13.64
C ILE A 77 -11.71 -0.28 14.06
N LEU A 78 -11.07 0.45 13.15
CA LEU A 78 -9.92 1.29 13.50
C LEU A 78 -10.30 2.40 14.49
N SER A 79 -11.41 3.11 14.25
CA SER A 79 -11.86 4.19 15.14
C SER A 79 -12.17 3.68 16.55
N ASN A 80 -12.81 2.51 16.68
CA ASN A 80 -13.17 1.95 17.99
C ASN A 80 -11.98 1.33 18.73
N ASN A 81 -10.90 1.00 18.03
CA ASN A 81 -9.71 0.36 18.59
C ASN A 81 -8.49 1.29 18.59
N LEU A 82 -8.68 2.61 18.46
CA LEU A 82 -7.56 3.55 18.37
C LEU A 82 -6.67 3.50 19.61
N ASN A 83 -7.26 3.48 20.81
CA ASN A 83 -6.52 3.33 22.08
C ASN A 83 -5.73 2.00 22.12
N ILE A 84 -6.30 0.92 21.59
CA ILE A 84 -5.59 -0.37 21.54
C ILE A 84 -4.40 -0.28 20.59
N ILE A 85 -4.55 0.41 19.45
CA ILE A 85 -3.43 0.65 18.52
C ILE A 85 -2.35 1.49 19.19
N GLU A 86 -2.71 2.54 19.93
CA GLU A 86 -1.77 3.34 20.72
C GLU A 86 -1.00 2.49 21.73
N ASP A 87 -1.69 1.65 22.51
CA ASP A 87 -1.05 0.72 23.47
C ASP A 87 -0.07 -0.24 22.77
N LYS A 88 -0.39 -0.70 21.54
CA LYS A 88 0.51 -1.54 20.74
C LYS A 88 1.74 -0.79 20.25
N VAL A 89 1.59 0.48 19.86
CA VAL A 89 2.72 1.32 19.47
C VAL A 89 3.62 1.58 20.67
N GLU A 90 3.02 1.86 21.84
CA GLU A 90 3.76 2.04 23.09
C GLU A 90 4.55 0.78 23.47
N ASP A 91 3.95 -0.41 23.45
CA ASP A 91 4.67 -1.67 23.72
C ASP A 91 5.76 -1.95 22.66
N ALA A 92 5.51 -1.62 21.40
CA ALA A 92 6.51 -1.75 20.33
C ALA A 92 7.72 -0.83 20.56
N LEU A 93 7.51 0.30 21.24
CA LEU A 93 8.50 1.32 21.54
C LEU A 93 9.10 1.23 22.95
N LYS A 94 8.67 0.32 23.82
CA LYS A 94 9.07 0.30 25.25
C LYS A 94 10.58 0.30 25.53
N ASP A 95 11.38 -0.26 24.61
CA ASP A 95 12.84 -0.34 24.73
C ASP A 95 13.53 0.90 24.12
N TYR A 96 12.76 1.82 23.55
CA TYR A 96 13.19 3.04 22.90
C TYR A 96 12.64 4.25 23.66
N ASN A 97 13.50 5.21 24.00
CA ASN A 97 13.06 6.46 24.64
C ASN A 97 12.55 7.45 23.58
N LEU A 98 11.43 7.12 22.95
CA LEU A 98 10.88 7.83 21.81
C LEU A 98 9.37 8.04 21.95
N ASP A 99 8.94 9.30 21.88
CA ASP A 99 7.52 9.66 21.84
C ASP A 99 6.89 9.23 20.50
N PHE A 100 5.56 9.18 20.45
CA PHE A 100 4.83 8.91 19.22
C PHE A 100 3.48 9.63 19.18
N GLU A 101 2.92 9.75 17.99
CA GLU A 101 1.56 10.23 17.74
C GLU A 101 0.83 9.23 16.85
N VAL A 102 -0.42 8.91 17.21
CA VAL A 102 -1.34 8.13 16.36
C VAL A 102 -2.48 9.04 15.94
N ASN A 103 -2.65 9.20 14.62
CA ASN A 103 -3.71 9.99 14.02
C ASN A 103 -4.59 9.10 13.13
N PHE A 104 -5.90 9.11 13.34
CA PHE A 104 -6.86 8.50 12.43
C PHE A 104 -7.79 9.57 11.85
N GLY A 105 -7.71 9.79 10.54
CA GLY A 105 -8.47 10.85 9.86
C GLY A 105 -7.97 11.13 8.45
N GLU A 106 -8.28 12.32 7.92
CA GLU A 106 -7.82 12.75 6.60
C GLU A 106 -6.35 13.20 6.65
N ASN A 107 -5.49 12.52 5.88
CA ASN A 107 -4.08 12.88 5.76
C ASN A 107 -3.63 12.91 4.30
N TYR A 108 -2.65 13.77 4.00
CA TYR A 108 -2.08 13.89 2.67
C TYR A 108 -1.08 12.76 2.37
N PHE A 109 -1.20 12.18 1.18
CA PHE A 109 -0.25 11.23 0.62
C PHE A 109 0.31 11.75 -0.70
N PRO A 110 1.64 11.65 -0.92
CA PRO A 110 2.23 11.96 -2.22
C PRO A 110 1.95 10.83 -3.22
N ARG A 111 2.05 11.17 -4.51
CA ARG A 111 1.97 10.20 -5.60
C ARG A 111 3.11 9.19 -5.52
N LYS A 112 2.82 7.92 -5.81
CA LYS A 112 3.82 6.84 -5.93
C LYS A 112 3.45 5.91 -7.07
N GLU A 113 4.47 5.46 -7.78
CA GLU A 113 4.37 4.38 -8.74
C GLU A 113 5.24 3.21 -8.25
N TYR A 114 4.65 2.02 -8.19
CA TYR A 114 5.34 0.83 -7.69
C TYR A 114 4.87 -0.41 -8.44
N LYS A 115 5.81 -1.11 -9.09
CA LYS A 115 5.54 -2.32 -9.88
C LYS A 115 4.36 -2.17 -10.86
N GLY A 116 4.27 -1.00 -11.52
CA GLY A 116 3.19 -0.63 -12.45
C GLY A 116 1.81 -0.39 -11.82
N VAL A 117 1.77 -0.20 -10.49
CA VAL A 117 0.59 0.27 -9.75
C VAL A 117 0.79 1.72 -9.36
N VAL A 118 -0.21 2.56 -9.64
CA VAL A 118 -0.22 3.99 -9.33
C VAL A 118 -1.07 4.26 -8.11
N TYR A 119 -0.46 4.92 -7.13
CA TYR A 119 -1.10 5.49 -5.97
C TYR A 119 -1.14 7.00 -6.18
N GLU A 120 -2.33 7.54 -6.46
CA GLU A 120 -2.47 8.96 -6.69
C GLU A 120 -2.27 9.77 -5.39
N GLU A 121 -1.86 11.03 -5.58
CA GLU A 121 -1.76 12.01 -4.50
C GLU A 121 -3.13 12.51 -4.06
N GLY A 122 -3.23 12.96 -2.81
CA GLY A 122 -4.48 13.50 -2.28
C GLY A 122 -4.64 13.34 -0.78
N LEU A 123 -5.81 13.76 -0.29
CA LEU A 123 -6.26 13.52 1.07
C LEU A 123 -7.00 12.19 1.12
N TYR A 124 -6.59 11.34 2.06
CA TYR A 124 -7.18 10.02 2.26
C TYR A 124 -7.47 9.80 3.73
N GLU A 125 -8.58 9.12 4.01
CA GLU A 125 -8.80 8.58 5.34
C GLU A 125 -7.72 7.54 5.65
N SER A 126 -7.07 7.70 6.79
CA SER A 126 -5.86 6.96 7.08
C SER A 126 -5.54 6.89 8.55
N LEU A 127 -4.87 5.81 8.92
CA LEU A 127 -4.11 5.69 10.15
C LEU A 127 -2.68 6.18 9.88
N VAL A 128 -2.22 7.17 10.63
CA VAL A 128 -0.85 7.69 10.54
C VAL A 128 -0.21 7.58 11.92
N ILE A 129 0.92 6.89 11.97
CA ILE A 129 1.76 6.79 13.16
C ILE A 129 3.03 7.57 12.89
N THR A 130 3.29 8.57 13.72
CA THR A 130 4.50 9.39 13.65
C THR A 130 5.37 9.07 14.85
N LEU A 131 6.58 8.57 14.60
CA LEU A 131 7.57 8.34 15.66
C LEU A 131 8.34 9.63 15.88
N GLY A 132 8.53 10.03 17.15
CA GLY A 132 9.24 11.24 17.55
C GLY A 132 8.88 12.47 16.74
N ASN A 133 9.88 13.07 16.09
CA ASN A 133 9.72 14.31 15.32
C ASN A 133 9.17 14.11 13.89
N GLY A 134 9.00 12.86 13.43
CA GLY A 134 8.45 12.58 12.09
C GLY A 134 9.30 13.09 10.92
N LYS A 135 10.62 13.20 11.06
CA LYS A 135 11.54 13.75 10.04
C LYS A 135 12.26 12.69 9.23
N GLY A 136 11.93 11.42 9.42
CA GLY A 136 12.60 10.30 8.79
C GLY A 136 11.87 9.71 7.59
N GLU A 137 12.38 8.57 7.15
CA GLU A 137 11.78 7.78 6.09
C GLU A 137 10.35 7.38 6.45
N ASN A 138 9.44 7.51 5.50
CA ASN A 138 8.04 7.12 5.65
C ASN A 138 7.78 5.82 4.88
N TRP A 139 6.89 5.00 5.42
CA TRP A 139 6.37 3.82 4.74
C TRP A 139 4.85 3.86 4.79
N TRP A 140 4.19 3.43 3.73
CA TRP A 140 2.73 3.43 3.66
C TRP A 140 2.18 2.38 2.72
N CYS A 141 0.94 2.00 2.99
CA CYS A 141 0.18 0.99 2.26
C CYS A 141 -1.34 1.28 2.34
N VAL A 142 -2.15 0.44 1.69
CA VAL A 142 -3.62 0.56 1.65
C VAL A 142 -4.25 -0.56 2.47
N LEU A 143 -4.92 -0.20 3.56
CA LEU A 143 -5.63 -1.10 4.48
C LEU A 143 -6.96 -1.58 3.91
N PHE A 144 -7.65 -0.72 3.16
CA PHE A 144 -8.86 -1.08 2.43
C PHE A 144 -8.85 -0.49 1.02
N PRO A 145 -9.00 -1.31 -0.04
CA PRO A 145 -8.95 -2.77 -0.01
C PRO A 145 -7.63 -3.28 0.61
N PRO A 146 -7.56 -4.52 1.14
CA PRO A 146 -6.48 -4.99 2.02
C PRO A 146 -5.17 -5.30 1.28
N LEU A 147 -4.54 -4.27 0.71
CA LEU A 147 -3.30 -4.39 -0.07
C LEU A 147 -2.05 -4.42 0.83
N CYS A 148 -2.13 -3.92 2.07
CA CYS A 148 -1.03 -3.96 3.04
C CYS A 148 -0.57 -5.39 3.39
N PHE A 149 -1.47 -6.37 3.31
CA PHE A 149 -1.22 -7.75 3.77
C PHE A 149 -0.87 -8.70 2.63
N LEU A 150 -0.63 -8.17 1.44
CA LEU A 150 -0.12 -8.95 0.35
C LEU A 150 1.32 -9.38 0.65
N GLU A 151 1.54 -10.69 0.72
CA GLU A 151 2.88 -11.27 0.72
C GLU A 151 3.49 -11.07 -0.67
N SER A 152 4.04 -9.89 -0.96
CA SER A 152 4.92 -9.71 -2.11
C SER A 152 6.35 -10.00 -1.64
N SER A 153 6.91 -11.13 -2.05
CA SER A 153 8.36 -11.33 -1.99
C SER A 153 9.03 -10.49 -3.08
N ASP A 154 10.33 -10.21 -2.92
CA ASP A 154 11.11 -9.54 -3.98
C ASP A 154 11.15 -10.37 -5.29
N ASP A 155 10.82 -11.67 -5.21
CA ASP A 155 10.71 -12.57 -6.36
C ASP A 155 9.38 -12.42 -7.14
N THR A 156 8.38 -11.71 -6.62
CA THR A 156 7.11 -11.48 -7.33
C THR A 156 7.32 -10.53 -8.50
N SER A 157 7.03 -11.00 -9.71
CA SER A 157 7.13 -10.20 -10.94
C SER A 157 6.13 -9.04 -10.93
N ASP A 158 6.45 -7.95 -11.63
CA ASP A 158 5.56 -6.77 -11.72
C ASP A 158 4.19 -7.13 -12.30
N VAL A 159 4.15 -8.03 -13.29
CA VAL A 159 2.90 -8.50 -13.91
C VAL A 159 2.05 -9.27 -12.91
N GLU A 160 2.68 -10.15 -12.12
CA GLU A 160 1.99 -10.92 -11.09
C GLU A 160 1.47 -10.00 -9.97
N TYR A 161 2.28 -9.03 -9.55
CA TYR A 161 1.86 -8.01 -8.58
C TYR A 161 0.65 -7.22 -9.08
N GLN A 162 0.68 -6.71 -10.31
CA GLN A 162 -0.45 -6.00 -10.93
C GLN A 162 -1.71 -6.87 -10.98
N PHE A 163 -1.57 -8.15 -11.31
CA PHE A 163 -2.69 -9.08 -11.36
C PHE A 163 -3.33 -9.28 -9.98
N PHE A 164 -2.53 -9.49 -8.92
CA PHE A 164 -3.05 -9.62 -7.55
C PHE A 164 -3.77 -8.35 -7.08
N ILE A 165 -3.16 -7.19 -7.30
CA ILE A 165 -3.74 -5.89 -6.91
C ILE A 165 -5.05 -5.66 -7.66
N SER A 166 -5.07 -5.88 -8.99
CA SER A 166 -6.26 -5.73 -9.82
C SER A 166 -7.39 -6.67 -9.40
N SER A 167 -7.06 -7.93 -9.08
CA SER A 167 -8.02 -8.92 -8.59
C SER A 167 -8.69 -8.46 -7.29
N ILE A 168 -7.89 -7.97 -6.32
CA ILE A 168 -8.41 -7.48 -5.04
C ILE A 168 -9.26 -6.22 -5.25
N ILE A 169 -8.80 -5.24 -6.02
CA ILE A 169 -9.57 -4.03 -6.30
C ILE A 169 -10.94 -4.38 -6.90
N ASN A 170 -10.99 -5.30 -7.85
CA ASN A 170 -12.24 -5.68 -8.50
C ASN A 170 -13.17 -6.49 -7.59
N HIS A 171 -12.64 -7.20 -6.59
CA HIS A 171 -13.46 -7.89 -5.59
C HIS A 171 -14.20 -6.92 -4.66
N PHE A 172 -13.60 -5.77 -4.35
CA PHE A 172 -14.15 -4.77 -3.43
C PHE A 172 -14.79 -3.56 -4.12
N LYS A 173 -14.93 -3.58 -5.45
CA LYS A 173 -15.74 -2.63 -6.23
C LYS A 173 -17.23 -2.94 -6.09
#